data_AF-A0A969ML83-F1
#
_entry.id   AF-A0A969ML83-F1
#
_cell.length_a   1.000
_cell.length_b   1.000
_cell.length_c   1.000
_cell.angle_alpha   90.00
_cell.angle_beta   90.00
_cell.angle_gamma   90.00
#
_symmetry.space_group_name_H-M   'P 1'
#
loop_
_entity.id
_entity.type
_entity.pdbx_description
1 polymer ?
#
loop_
_entity_poly.entity_id
_entity_poly.type
_entity_poly.pdbx_seq_one_letter_code
_entity_poly.pdbx_strand_id
1 'polypeptide(L)'
;MQIFEPRGMSIPVHNALNELREKNETNKERLKEQKNQAVELYTYLATWGLMRLKAEEKALKKEGKKEVIINFFKCLQRISQVPNLEGNTGLATLKSLDSESYLGLTGLGLSLAQEFSFWAEAVYHDITGAN
;
A
#
# COMPACT_ATOMS: atom_id res chain seq x y z
N MET A 1 -26.59 -3.03 6.44
CA MET A 1 -25.49 -3.89 6.90
C MET A 1 -24.72 -4.30 5.66
N GLN A 2 -23.63 -3.60 5.31
CA GLN A 2 -22.79 -4.02 4.19
C GLN A 2 -21.99 -5.25 4.63
N ILE A 3 -22.14 -6.33 3.90
CA ILE A 3 -21.34 -7.54 4.07
C ILE A 3 -19.90 -7.14 3.76
N PHE A 4 -19.04 -7.13 4.77
CA PHE A 4 -17.60 -7.01 4.59
C PHE A 4 -17.14 -8.26 3.84
N GLU A 5 -17.03 -8.17 2.52
CA GLU A 5 -16.47 -9.22 1.68
C GLU A 5 -14.95 -9.22 1.88
N PRO A 6 -14.37 -10.15 2.66
CA PRO A 6 -12.93 -10.11 2.98
C PRO A 6 -12.07 -10.25 1.71
N ARG A 7 -12.64 -10.92 0.70
CA ARG A 7 -12.03 -11.13 -0.61
C ARG A 7 -11.93 -9.84 -1.45
N GLY A 8 -12.75 -8.83 -1.15
CA GLY A 8 -12.79 -7.57 -1.88
C GLY A 8 -11.49 -6.77 -1.77
N MET A 9 -10.80 -6.87 -0.61
CA MET A 9 -9.51 -6.20 -0.38
C MET A 9 -8.33 -7.16 -0.54
N SER A 10 -8.48 -8.42 -0.16
CA SER A 10 -7.40 -9.40 -0.18
C SER A 10 -6.90 -9.74 -1.59
N ILE A 11 -7.79 -9.94 -2.57
CA ILE A 11 -7.42 -10.27 -3.96
C ILE A 11 -6.55 -9.19 -4.61
N PRO A 12 -6.95 -7.90 -4.64
CA PRO A 12 -6.13 -6.88 -5.30
C PRO A 12 -4.76 -6.70 -4.64
N VAL A 13 -4.67 -6.85 -3.31
CA VAL A 13 -3.39 -6.78 -2.58
C VAL A 13 -2.49 -7.96 -2.91
N HIS A 14 -3.03 -9.18 -2.84
CA HIS A 14 -2.30 -10.39 -3.18
C HIS A 14 -1.74 -10.32 -4.61
N ASN A 15 -2.57 -9.92 -5.58
CA ASN A 15 -2.13 -9.82 -6.96
C ASN A 15 -1.05 -8.75 -7.14
N ALA A 16 -1.23 -7.56 -6.53
CA ALA A 16 -0.25 -6.49 -6.62
C ALA A 16 1.13 -6.91 -6.06
N LEU A 17 1.16 -7.64 -4.94
CA LEU A 17 2.42 -8.13 -4.36
C LEU A 17 3.05 -9.24 -5.20
N ASN A 18 2.27 -10.18 -5.76
CA ASN A 18 2.81 -11.20 -6.65
C ASN A 18 3.37 -10.60 -7.94
N GLU A 19 2.66 -9.66 -8.57
CA GLU A 19 3.15 -8.96 -9.75
C GLU A 19 4.48 -8.23 -9.46
N LEU A 20 4.60 -7.61 -8.28
CA LEU A 20 5.86 -6.97 -7.86
C LEU A 20 6.98 -7.99 -7.65
N ARG A 21 6.69 -9.14 -7.03
CA ARG A 21 7.65 -10.22 -6.81
C ARG A 21 8.15 -10.77 -8.15
N GLU A 22 7.24 -11.16 -9.04
CA GLU A 22 7.56 -11.73 -10.35
C GLU A 22 8.40 -10.76 -11.19
N LYS A 23 8.02 -9.47 -11.21
CA LYS A 23 8.77 -8.43 -11.92
C LYS A 23 10.21 -8.27 -11.43
N ASN A 24 10.48 -8.59 -10.17
CA ASN A 24 11.76 -8.35 -9.51
C ASN A 24 12.43 -9.64 -9.00
N GLU A 25 12.05 -10.80 -9.54
CA GLU A 25 12.46 -12.13 -9.05
C GLU A 25 13.98 -12.27 -8.87
N THR A 26 14.76 -11.67 -9.77
CA THR A 26 16.23 -11.74 -9.77
C THR A 26 16.89 -10.73 -8.83
N ASN A 27 16.14 -9.74 -8.30
CA ASN A 27 16.67 -8.67 -7.47
C ASN A 27 16.25 -8.84 -6.00
N LYS A 28 16.98 -9.68 -5.27
CA LYS A 28 16.72 -10.01 -3.87
C LYS A 28 16.70 -8.80 -2.93
N GLU A 29 17.53 -7.79 -3.18
CA GLU A 29 17.54 -6.55 -2.38
C GLU A 29 16.22 -5.80 -2.56
N ARG A 30 15.75 -5.66 -3.80
CA ARG A 30 14.47 -5.02 -4.10
C ARG A 30 13.28 -5.79 -3.53
N LEU A 31 13.29 -7.13 -3.60
CA LEU A 31 12.28 -7.98 -2.96
C LEU A 31 12.27 -7.81 -1.44
N LYS A 32 13.44 -7.68 -0.82
CA LYS A 32 13.56 -7.39 0.62
C LYS A 32 13.00 -6.02 0.98
N GLU A 33 13.29 -5.00 0.20
CA GLU A 33 12.69 -3.67 0.39
C GLU A 33 11.17 -3.70 0.27
N GLN A 34 10.64 -4.44 -0.71
CA GLN A 34 9.20 -4.61 -0.90
C GLN A 34 8.56 -5.31 0.29
N LYS A 35 9.11 -6.44 0.73
CA LYS A 35 8.63 -7.17 1.92
C LYS A 35 8.57 -6.25 3.14
N ASN A 36 9.68 -5.61 3.48
CA ASN A 36 9.76 -4.75 4.66
C ASN A 36 8.77 -3.59 4.57
N GLN A 37 8.68 -2.93 3.40
CA GLN A 37 7.72 -1.83 3.23
C GLN A 37 6.27 -2.29 3.39
N ALA A 38 5.90 -3.46 2.84
CA ALA A 38 4.54 -3.97 2.92
C ALA A 38 4.13 -4.30 4.36
N VAL A 39 5.06 -4.83 5.17
CA VAL A 39 4.87 -5.09 6.60
C VAL A 39 4.79 -3.78 7.41
N GLU A 40 5.64 -2.80 7.09
CA GLU A 40 5.73 -1.52 7.81
C GLU A 40 4.56 -0.55 7.52
N LEU A 41 3.81 -0.76 6.42
CA LEU A 41 2.77 0.16 5.95
C LEU A 41 1.74 0.51 7.03
N TYR A 42 1.29 -0.48 7.80
CA TYR A 42 0.27 -0.25 8.83
C TYR A 42 0.77 0.68 9.92
N THR A 43 1.92 0.37 10.51
CA THR A 43 2.55 1.16 11.57
C THR A 43 2.85 2.56 11.09
N TYR A 44 3.39 2.69 9.87
CA TYR A 44 3.63 3.98 9.26
C TYR A 44 2.34 4.80 9.15
N LEU A 45 1.29 4.20 8.57
CA LEU A 45 0.04 4.89 8.32
C LEU A 45 -0.67 5.31 9.61
N ALA A 46 -0.65 4.45 10.63
CA ALA A 46 -1.21 4.73 11.95
C ALA A 46 -0.49 5.88 12.66
N THR A 47 0.81 6.05 12.39
CA THR A 47 1.63 7.11 13.01
C THR A 47 1.53 8.44 12.24
N TRP A 48 1.54 8.38 10.91
CA TRP A 48 1.81 9.54 10.07
C TRP A 48 0.68 9.93 9.10
N GLY A 49 -0.27 9.03 8.84
CA GLY A 49 -1.42 9.28 7.96
C GLY A 49 -1.13 9.24 6.45
N LEU A 50 -2.21 9.20 5.66
CA LEU A 50 -2.17 9.00 4.20
C LEU A 50 -1.44 10.13 3.46
N MET A 51 -1.65 11.38 3.89
CA MET A 51 -1.03 12.54 3.23
C MET A 51 0.50 12.47 3.25
N ARG A 52 1.07 12.08 4.39
CA ARG A 52 2.53 12.00 4.51
C ARG A 52 3.10 10.83 3.72
N LEU A 53 2.45 9.66 3.78
CA LEU A 53 2.82 8.52 2.95
C LEU A 53 2.83 8.88 1.46
N LYS A 54 1.82 9.62 0.98
CA LYS A 54 1.73 10.05 -0.43
C LYS A 54 2.80 11.08 -0.80
N ALA A 55 3.16 11.97 0.11
CA ALA A 55 4.25 12.92 -0.11
C ALA A 55 5.61 12.20 -0.21
N GLU A 56 5.85 11.21 0.64
CA GLU A 56 7.09 10.44 0.67
C GLU A 56 7.28 9.56 -0.58
N GLU A 57 6.19 9.04 -1.18
CA GLU A 57 6.23 8.31 -2.46
C GLU A 57 7.07 9.03 -3.53
N LYS A 58 6.97 10.36 -3.60
CA LYS A 58 7.70 11.19 -4.57
C LYS A 58 9.18 11.39 -4.21
N ALA A 59 9.49 11.42 -2.92
CA ALA A 59 10.84 11.67 -2.41
C ALA A 59 11.69 10.39 -2.26
N LEU A 60 11.05 9.22 -2.29
CA LEU A 60 11.71 7.95 -1.99
C LEU A 60 12.66 7.51 -3.11
N LYS A 61 13.91 7.23 -2.72
CA LYS A 61 14.97 6.72 -3.62
C LYS A 61 15.06 5.19 -3.65
N LYS A 62 14.48 4.53 -2.64
CA LYS A 62 14.42 3.07 -2.53
C LYS A 62 13.28 2.55 -3.40
N GLU A 63 13.65 2.05 -4.57
CA GLU A 63 12.70 1.69 -5.62
C GLU A 63 11.76 0.56 -5.20
N GLY A 64 12.23 -0.44 -4.43
CA GLY A 64 11.37 -1.52 -3.95
C GLY A 64 10.31 -1.02 -2.98
N LYS A 65 10.71 -0.15 -2.03
CA LYS A 65 9.77 0.50 -1.12
C LYS A 65 8.77 1.37 -1.89
N LYS A 66 9.24 2.13 -2.88
CA LYS A 66 8.41 3.03 -3.69
C LYS A 66 7.34 2.27 -4.48
N GLU A 67 7.71 1.13 -5.07
CA GLU A 67 6.79 0.27 -5.80
C GLU A 67 5.63 -0.24 -4.93
N VAL A 68 5.89 -0.58 -3.68
CA VAL A 68 4.84 -0.99 -2.73
C VAL A 68 3.91 0.17 -2.41
N ILE A 69 4.43 1.37 -2.16
CA ILE A 69 3.59 2.55 -1.88
C ILE A 69 2.72 2.91 -3.08
N ILE A 70 3.26 2.84 -4.30
CA ILE A 70 2.49 3.06 -5.53
C ILE A 70 1.34 2.03 -5.63
N ASN A 71 1.63 0.75 -5.41
CA ASN A 71 0.61 -0.30 -5.47
C ASN A 71 -0.42 -0.19 -4.34
N PHE A 72 -0.02 0.28 -3.17
CA PHE A 72 -0.93 0.61 -2.09
C PHE A 72 -1.95 1.67 -2.52
N PHE A 73 -1.51 2.80 -3.11
CA PHE A 73 -2.43 3.83 -3.60
C PHE A 73 -3.27 3.38 -4.79
N LYS A 74 -2.77 2.50 -5.66
CA LYS A 74 -3.56 1.83 -6.70
C LYS A 74 -4.71 1.01 -6.11
N CYS A 75 -4.40 0.16 -5.12
CA CYS A 75 -5.40 -0.65 -4.45
C CYS A 75 -6.41 0.22 -3.71
N LEU A 76 -5.93 1.25 -3.00
CA LEU A 76 -6.79 2.18 -2.27
C LEU A 76 -7.74 2.94 -3.21
N GLN A 77 -7.25 3.44 -4.34
CA GLN A 77 -8.09 4.06 -5.38
C GLN A 77 -9.17 3.11 -5.87
N ARG A 78 -8.80 1.87 -6.20
CA ARG A 78 -9.72 0.86 -6.71
C ARG A 78 -10.80 0.49 -5.69
N ILE A 79 -10.46 0.39 -4.41
CA ILE A 79 -11.39 -0.06 -3.37
C ILE A 79 -12.27 1.10 -2.90
N SER A 80 -11.68 2.28 -2.69
CA SER A 80 -12.41 3.47 -2.23
C SER A 80 -13.25 4.13 -3.32
N GLN A 81 -12.96 3.84 -4.59
CA GLN A 81 -13.52 4.55 -5.76
C GLN A 81 -13.21 6.06 -5.77
N VAL A 82 -12.26 6.52 -4.94
CA VAL A 82 -11.77 7.91 -4.97
C VAL A 82 -10.76 8.02 -6.10
N PRO A 83 -11.07 8.76 -7.18
CA PRO A 83 -10.18 8.85 -8.34
C PRO A 83 -8.92 9.64 -8.02
N ASN A 84 -7.89 9.48 -8.84
CA ASN A 84 -6.66 10.28 -8.79
C ASN A 84 -5.90 10.20 -7.45
N LEU A 85 -5.98 9.08 -6.73
CA LEU A 85 -5.08 8.78 -5.59
C LEU A 85 -3.75 8.20 -6.07
N GLU A 86 -3.79 7.42 -7.16
CA GLU A 86 -2.59 6.97 -7.84
C GLU A 86 -1.87 8.15 -8.55
N GLY A 87 -0.54 8.10 -8.59
CA GLY A 87 0.25 9.01 -9.42
C GLY A 87 0.42 10.41 -8.83
N ASN A 88 0.69 11.40 -9.69
CA ASN A 88 1.21 12.70 -9.28
C ASN A 88 0.20 13.63 -8.62
N THR A 89 -1.10 13.41 -8.84
CA THR A 89 -2.21 14.24 -8.34
C THR A 89 -2.74 13.78 -6.98
N GLY A 90 -2.34 12.60 -6.48
CA GLY A 90 -2.88 12.04 -5.23
C GLY A 90 -2.76 12.94 -4.01
N LEU A 91 -1.69 13.73 -3.89
CA LEU A 91 -1.56 14.67 -2.78
C LEU A 91 -2.58 15.83 -2.88
N ALA A 92 -2.91 16.28 -4.09
CA ALA A 92 -3.92 17.32 -4.29
C ALA A 92 -5.32 16.75 -4.00
N THR A 93 -5.59 15.53 -4.47
CA THR A 93 -6.85 14.80 -4.18
C THR A 93 -7.07 14.65 -2.68
N LEU A 94 -6.06 14.18 -1.93
CA LEU A 94 -6.17 14.03 -0.48
C LEU A 94 -6.44 15.36 0.24
N LYS A 95 -5.86 16.47 -0.25
CA LYS A 95 -6.07 17.82 0.31
C LYS A 95 -7.46 18.38 0.02
N SER A 96 -8.10 17.95 -1.06
CA SER A 96 -9.44 18.43 -1.43
C SER A 96 -10.58 17.67 -0.73
N LEU A 97 -10.28 16.56 -0.05
CA LEU A 97 -11.28 15.82 0.72
C LEU A 97 -11.71 16.62 1.95
N ASP A 98 -12.99 16.56 2.27
CA ASP A 98 -13.48 17.00 3.57
C ASP A 98 -13.01 16.05 4.69
N SER A 99 -13.16 16.48 5.93
CA SER A 99 -12.64 15.74 7.08
C SER A 99 -13.25 14.34 7.25
N GLU A 100 -14.54 14.18 6.94
CA GLU A 100 -15.22 12.88 7.08
C GLU A 100 -14.73 11.92 6.01
N SER A 101 -14.70 12.37 4.75
CA SER A 101 -14.18 11.58 3.62
C SER A 101 -12.72 11.17 3.83
N TYR A 102 -11.89 12.09 4.32
CA TYR A 102 -10.48 11.81 4.59
C TYR A 102 -10.29 10.78 5.72
N LEU A 103 -11.07 10.89 6.80
CA LEU A 103 -11.03 9.93 7.90
C LEU A 103 -11.53 8.55 7.47
N GLY A 104 -12.61 8.48 6.70
CA GLY A 104 -13.11 7.23 6.11
C GLY A 104 -12.08 6.56 5.20
N LEU A 105 -11.43 7.34 4.33
CA LEU A 105 -10.36 6.86 3.46
C LEU A 105 -9.14 6.38 4.27
N THR A 106 -8.80 7.08 5.36
CA THR A 106 -7.71 6.69 6.26
C THR A 106 -8.01 5.37 6.97
N GLY A 107 -9.25 5.17 7.44
CA GLY A 107 -9.70 3.90 8.03
C GLY A 107 -9.59 2.74 7.03
N LEU A 108 -10.06 2.94 5.80
CA LEU A 108 -9.90 1.96 4.73
C LEU A 108 -8.43 1.69 4.40
N GLY A 109 -7.59 2.75 4.36
CA GLY A 109 -6.15 2.63 4.15
C GLY A 109 -5.46 1.79 5.23
N LEU A 110 -5.88 1.91 6.49
CA LEU A 110 -5.36 1.09 7.59
C LEU A 110 -5.75 -0.38 7.42
N SER A 111 -7.00 -0.68 7.09
CA SER A 111 -7.43 -2.05 6.78
C SER A 111 -6.67 -2.63 5.59
N LEU A 112 -6.47 -1.82 4.54
CA LEU A 112 -5.68 -2.24 3.38
C LEU A 112 -4.22 -2.51 3.74
N ALA A 113 -3.61 -1.68 4.58
CA ALA A 113 -2.23 -1.87 5.03
C ALA A 113 -2.06 -3.16 5.86
N GLN A 114 -3.07 -3.58 6.61
CA GLN A 114 -3.07 -4.88 7.29
C GLN A 114 -3.04 -6.05 6.30
N GLU A 115 -3.82 -5.98 5.23
CA GLU A 115 -3.78 -6.99 4.16
C GLU A 115 -2.40 -7.03 3.48
N PHE A 116 -1.77 -5.88 3.25
CA PHE A 116 -0.40 -5.82 2.71
C PHE A 116 0.59 -6.55 3.63
N SER A 117 0.53 -6.30 4.94
CA SER A 117 1.40 -6.98 5.91
C SER A 117 1.14 -8.49 5.96
N PHE A 118 -0.13 -8.91 5.90
CA PHE A 118 -0.50 -10.33 5.92
C PHE A 118 0.02 -11.06 4.67
N TRP A 119 -0.27 -10.53 3.49
CA TRP A 119 0.14 -11.18 2.24
C TRP A 119 1.63 -11.08 1.97
N ALA A 120 2.33 -10.07 2.51
CA ALA A 120 3.78 -9.97 2.36
C ALA A 120 4.52 -11.18 2.94
N GLU A 121 4.06 -11.75 4.06
CA GLU A 121 4.69 -12.93 4.63
C GLU A 121 4.51 -14.17 3.75
N ALA A 122 3.34 -14.33 3.13
CA ALA A 122 3.06 -15.43 2.21
C ALA A 122 3.78 -15.25 0.86
N VAL A 123 3.70 -14.06 0.27
CA VAL A 123 4.27 -13.77 -1.05
C VAL A 123 5.79 -13.75 -0.98
N TYR A 124 6.41 -13.22 0.08
CA TYR A 124 7.86 -13.12 0.24
C TYR A 124 8.42 -14.13 1.26
N HIS A 125 7.88 -15.35 1.25
CA HIS A 125 8.18 -16.40 2.25
C HIS A 125 9.65 -16.84 2.29
N ASP A 126 10.36 -16.76 1.17
CA ASP A 126 11.77 -17.14 0.99
C ASP A 126 12.76 -15.98 1.13
N ILE A 127 12.25 -14.76 1.31
CA ILE A 127 13.08 -13.57 1.53
C ILE A 127 13.38 -13.43 3.02
N THR A 128 14.61 -13.74 3.39
CA THR A 128 15.11 -13.71 4.77
C THR A 128 15.69 -12.34 5.15
N GLY A 129 15.54 -11.97 6.42
CA GLY A 129 16.16 -10.78 6.99
C GLY A 129 15.26 -9.54 7.11
N ALA A 130 13.94 -9.71 7.29
CA ALA A 130 13.07 -8.64 7.77
C ALA A 130 13.52 -8.24 9.19
N ASN A 131 14.27 -7.14 9.28
CA ASN A 131 14.54 -6.30 10.45
C ASN A 131 15.20 -5.02 9.95
#